data_AF-A0A954U361-F1
#
_entry.id   AF-A0A954U361-F1
#
_cell.length_a   1.000
_cell.length_b   1.000
_cell.length_c   1.000
_cell.angle_alpha   90.00
_cell.angle_beta   90.00
_cell.angle_gamma   90.00
#
_symmetry.space_group_name_H-M   'P 1'
#
loop_
_entity.id
_entity.type
_entity.pdbx_description
1 polymer ?
#
loop_
_entity_poly.entity_id
_entity_poly.type
_entity_poly.pdbx_seq_one_letter_code
_entity_poly.pdbx_strand_id
1 'polypeptide(L)'
;NHDPAITLINTGSQQLGNASLGAWLSYGLGSDNDNLPTYLVLLSQGTGKNPGQPLFSRLWGNGFLPSSHQGVKLRPGANPVLYLDNPPGITAASRRAALTDLRQLNEYYLEATGDPETEARIASYEMSFRMQTSVPQLMDLSDESELTFQRYGEEARKPGSFAANCLLARRMVERGVRLVQLFHRGWDQHIAIKTQLPRQCHDVDQASAALIMDLKERGLLDETLVIWGGEFGRTVYSQGQLGNPGAGRDHHGRCFSLWMAGGGVRAGGEYGRTDDFAYNVAENPVRIRDLNATILHCLGIDHRQFTFKFRGLDQRLTGVEESRVVKEILV
;
A
#
# COMPACT_ATOMS: atom_id res chain seq x y z
N ASN A 1 -1.34 -10.88 -17.67
CA ASN A 1 -1.08 -11.79 -16.53
C ASN A 1 -0.79 -10.96 -15.29
N HIS A 2 -1.29 -11.36 -14.13
CA HIS A 2 -1.28 -10.55 -12.91
C HIS A 2 0.10 -10.36 -12.32
N ASP A 3 0.88 -11.43 -12.19
CA ASP A 3 2.14 -11.38 -11.42
C ASP A 3 3.13 -10.33 -11.95
N PRO A 4 3.39 -10.17 -13.27
CA PRO A 4 4.20 -9.08 -13.78
C PRO A 4 3.55 -7.70 -13.64
N ALA A 5 2.22 -7.60 -13.81
CA ALA A 5 1.51 -6.32 -13.77
C ALA A 5 1.43 -5.75 -12.35
N ILE A 6 1.13 -6.60 -11.36
CA ILE A 6 1.13 -6.20 -9.95
C ILE A 6 2.55 -5.89 -9.47
N THR A 7 3.58 -6.56 -10.01
CA THR A 7 4.98 -6.18 -9.75
C THR A 7 5.29 -4.81 -10.33
N LEU A 8 4.84 -4.52 -11.55
CA LEU A 8 5.06 -3.23 -12.21
C LEU A 8 4.43 -2.06 -11.46
N ILE A 9 3.15 -2.16 -11.09
CA ILE A 9 2.46 -1.07 -10.38
C ILE A 9 3.09 -0.82 -9.00
N ASN A 10 3.59 -1.87 -8.34
CA ASN A 10 4.19 -1.74 -7.01
C ASN A 10 5.66 -1.36 -7.02
N THR A 11 6.44 -1.66 -8.06
CA THR A 11 7.92 -1.52 -8.04
C THR A 11 8.47 -0.70 -9.20
N GLY A 12 7.63 -0.26 -10.15
CA GLY A 12 8.07 0.39 -11.38
C GLY A 12 8.72 -0.55 -12.40
N SER A 13 8.79 -1.86 -12.11
CA SER A 13 9.38 -2.88 -12.99
C SER A 13 8.56 -4.17 -13.00
N GLN A 14 8.52 -4.86 -14.13
CA GLN A 14 7.95 -6.22 -14.21
C GLN A 14 8.92 -7.28 -13.67
N GLN A 15 10.20 -6.93 -13.49
CA GLN A 15 11.24 -7.83 -12.99
C GLN A 15 11.23 -7.88 -11.46
N LEU A 16 11.40 -9.08 -10.93
CA LEU A 16 11.46 -9.33 -9.48
C LEU A 16 12.74 -8.72 -8.86
N GLY A 17 12.67 -8.39 -7.57
CA GLY A 17 13.81 -7.92 -6.79
C GLY A 17 13.98 -6.40 -6.71
N ASN A 18 13.16 -5.63 -7.42
CA ASN A 18 13.12 -4.17 -7.26
C ASN A 18 12.40 -3.78 -5.97
N ALA A 19 12.83 -2.66 -5.39
CA ALA A 19 12.17 -2.06 -4.24
C ALA A 19 10.76 -1.59 -4.60
N SER A 20 9.80 -1.84 -3.72
CA SER A 20 8.44 -1.30 -3.87
C SER A 20 8.43 0.23 -3.76
N LEU A 21 7.40 0.87 -4.34
CA LEU A 21 7.09 2.29 -4.15
C LEU A 21 7.10 2.61 -2.66
N GLY A 22 6.54 1.75 -1.82
CA GLY A 22 6.53 2.01 -0.38
C GLY A 22 7.86 1.93 0.33
N ALA A 23 8.75 1.05 -0.13
CA ALA A 23 10.12 1.06 0.36
C ALA A 23 10.88 2.32 -0.10
N TRP A 24 10.66 2.77 -1.34
CA TRP A 24 11.21 4.05 -1.83
C TRP A 24 10.69 5.24 -1.02
N LEU A 25 9.39 5.29 -0.72
CA LEU A 25 8.83 6.36 0.10
C LEU A 25 9.34 6.29 1.54
N SER A 26 9.50 5.09 2.11
CA SER A 26 10.13 4.91 3.41
C SER A 26 11.58 5.43 3.43
N TYR A 27 12.34 5.17 2.37
CA TYR A 27 13.71 5.66 2.20
C TYR A 27 13.77 7.19 2.04
N GLY A 28 12.84 7.78 1.29
CA GLY A 28 12.87 9.21 0.98
C GLY A 28 12.29 10.11 2.07
N LEU A 29 11.21 9.67 2.71
CA LEU A 29 10.46 10.47 3.70
C LEU A 29 10.90 10.20 5.13
N GLY A 30 11.56 9.07 5.41
CA GLY A 30 11.85 8.65 6.79
C GLY A 30 10.56 8.41 7.59
N SER A 31 10.63 8.54 8.91
CA SER A 31 9.47 8.39 9.81
C SER A 31 9.22 9.65 10.61
N ASP A 32 7.94 10.03 10.76
CA ASP A 32 7.48 11.08 11.70
C ASP A 32 6.95 10.49 13.01
N ASN A 33 7.01 9.17 13.15
CA ASN A 33 6.55 8.49 14.35
C ASN A 33 7.59 7.44 14.76
N ASP A 34 7.79 7.32 16.06
CA ASP A 34 8.75 6.35 16.61
C ASP A 34 8.12 4.97 16.80
N ASN A 35 6.79 4.89 16.83
CA ASN A 35 6.06 3.78 17.44
C ASN A 35 5.49 2.76 16.45
N LEU A 36 5.43 3.12 15.17
CA LEU A 36 4.92 2.30 14.08
C LEU A 36 5.90 2.31 12.90
N PRO A 37 5.95 1.24 12.11
CA PRO A 37 6.69 1.22 10.86
C PRO A 37 6.22 2.33 9.91
N THR A 38 7.15 2.93 9.17
CA THR A 38 6.88 3.94 8.13
C THR A 38 5.95 3.41 7.03
N TYR A 39 6.07 2.11 6.71
CA TYR A 39 5.33 1.45 5.64
C TYR A 39 4.56 0.25 6.18
N LEU A 40 3.23 0.41 6.27
CA LEU A 40 2.30 -0.62 6.73
C LEU A 40 1.46 -1.17 5.58
N VAL A 41 1.22 -2.48 5.64
CA VAL A 41 0.46 -3.21 4.61
C VAL A 41 -0.70 -3.95 5.27
N LEU A 42 -1.89 -3.79 4.70
CA LEU A 42 -3.10 -4.48 5.12
C LEU A 42 -3.67 -5.26 3.95
N LEU A 43 -4.05 -6.51 4.21
CA LEU A 43 -4.69 -7.37 3.22
C LEU A 43 -6.16 -7.54 3.56
N SER A 44 -7.02 -7.41 2.56
CA SER A 44 -8.44 -7.76 2.64
C SER A 44 -8.80 -8.77 1.56
N GLN A 45 -9.81 -9.58 1.85
CA GLN A 45 -10.39 -10.53 0.91
C GLN A 45 -11.76 -10.00 0.48
N GLY A 46 -11.97 -9.81 -0.82
CA GLY A 46 -13.28 -9.45 -1.34
C GLY A 46 -14.27 -10.60 -1.33
N THR A 47 -15.56 -10.23 -1.39
CA THR A 47 -16.75 -11.08 -1.41
C THR A 47 -17.16 -11.50 -2.82
N GLY A 48 -16.49 -10.96 -3.85
CA GLY A 48 -16.62 -11.35 -5.25
C GLY A 48 -15.96 -12.71 -5.55
N LYS A 49 -14.78 -12.70 -6.19
CA LYS A 49 -14.01 -13.94 -6.45
C LYS A 49 -13.22 -14.34 -5.20
N ASN A 50 -13.51 -15.51 -4.65
CA ASN A 50 -12.87 -16.04 -3.45
C ASN A 50 -12.51 -17.54 -3.62
N PRO A 51 -11.25 -17.97 -3.37
CA PRO A 51 -10.11 -17.13 -3.02
C PRO A 51 -9.69 -16.19 -4.16
N GLY A 52 -9.33 -14.96 -3.79
CA GLY A 52 -8.62 -14.08 -4.69
C GLY A 52 -7.20 -14.61 -4.93
N GLN A 53 -6.50 -14.02 -5.89
CA GLN A 53 -5.14 -14.43 -6.21
C GLN A 53 -4.18 -14.27 -5.03
N PRO A 54 -3.18 -15.15 -4.88
CA PRO A 54 -2.19 -15.01 -3.83
C PRO A 54 -1.40 -13.71 -4.02
N LEU A 55 -1.06 -13.08 -2.89
CA LEU A 55 -0.16 -11.95 -2.86
C LEU A 55 1.13 -12.38 -2.18
N PHE A 56 2.26 -11.99 -2.76
CA PHE A 56 3.59 -12.33 -2.28
C PHE A 56 4.21 -11.13 -1.57
N SER A 57 4.97 -11.37 -0.50
CA SER A 57 5.57 -10.29 0.30
C SER A 57 6.53 -9.39 -0.47
N ARG A 58 7.09 -9.90 -1.56
CA ARG A 58 7.90 -9.12 -2.51
C ARG A 58 7.19 -7.90 -3.09
N LEU A 59 5.85 -7.85 -3.08
CA LEU A 59 5.08 -6.71 -3.59
C LEU A 59 5.20 -5.45 -2.70
N TRP A 60 5.54 -5.65 -1.42
CA TRP A 60 5.86 -4.59 -0.47
C TRP A 60 7.29 -4.76 0.07
N GLY A 61 8.18 -5.29 -0.79
CA GLY A 61 9.56 -5.58 -0.46
C GLY A 61 10.45 -4.34 -0.50
N ASN A 62 11.54 -4.36 0.28
CA ASN A 62 12.62 -3.38 0.19
C ASN A 62 13.55 -3.59 -1.01
N GLY A 63 13.55 -4.78 -1.63
CA GLY A 63 14.40 -5.07 -2.78
C GLY A 63 15.88 -4.90 -2.44
N PHE A 64 16.55 -3.97 -3.11
CA PHE A 64 17.95 -3.61 -2.85
C PHE A 64 18.15 -2.48 -1.83
N LEU A 65 17.07 -1.83 -1.36
CA LEU A 65 17.16 -0.85 -0.28
C LEU A 65 17.43 -1.55 1.05
N PRO A 66 17.95 -0.84 2.08
CA PRO A 66 18.12 -1.41 3.43
C PRO A 66 16.85 -2.09 3.97
N SER A 67 17.02 -3.15 4.77
CA SER A 67 15.91 -3.95 5.32
C SER A 67 14.99 -3.16 6.25
N SER A 68 15.45 -2.03 6.80
CA SER A 68 14.65 -1.07 7.55
C SER A 68 13.46 -0.49 6.76
N HIS A 69 13.50 -0.52 5.42
CA HIS A 69 12.43 -0.03 4.55
C HIS A 69 11.45 -1.12 4.10
N GLN A 70 11.56 -2.33 4.64
CA GLN A 70 10.65 -3.44 4.35
C GLN A 70 9.23 -3.12 4.84
N GLY A 71 8.23 -3.28 3.98
CA GLY A 71 6.83 -3.13 4.37
C GLY A 71 6.42 -4.17 5.42
N VAL A 72 5.74 -3.72 6.47
CA VAL A 72 5.28 -4.57 7.56
C VAL A 72 3.79 -4.85 7.39
N LYS A 73 3.47 -6.13 7.19
CA LYS A 73 2.07 -6.57 7.05
C LYS A 73 1.42 -6.75 8.42
N LEU A 74 0.32 -6.06 8.68
CA LEU A 74 -0.55 -6.34 9.82
C LEU A 74 -1.62 -7.37 9.42
N ARG A 75 -1.82 -8.34 10.29
CA ARG A 75 -2.84 -9.37 10.17
C ARG A 75 -4.17 -8.86 10.75
N PRO A 76 -5.31 -9.36 10.25
CA PRO A 76 -6.57 -9.09 10.89
C PRO A 76 -6.70 -9.83 12.23
N GLY A 77 -7.49 -9.25 13.14
CA GLY A 77 -7.88 -9.87 14.41
C GLY A 77 -6.88 -9.63 15.55
N ALA A 78 -6.94 -10.52 16.55
CA ALA A 78 -6.27 -10.32 17.84
C ALA A 78 -4.73 -10.37 17.78
N ASN A 79 -4.14 -10.98 16.75
CA ASN A 79 -2.69 -11.10 16.59
C ASN A 79 -2.23 -10.42 15.30
N PRO A 80 -2.28 -9.07 15.24
CA PRO A 80 -1.93 -8.29 14.05
C PRO A 80 -0.46 -8.44 13.67
N VAL A 81 0.42 -8.59 14.66
CA VAL A 81 1.83 -8.95 14.47
C VAL A 81 2.08 -10.22 15.26
N LEU A 82 2.71 -11.21 14.62
CA LEU A 82 3.01 -12.47 15.29
C LEU A 82 4.12 -12.26 16.34
N TYR A 83 3.97 -12.93 17.48
CA TYR A 83 4.96 -12.91 18.57
C TYR A 83 5.26 -11.52 19.13
N LEU A 84 4.29 -10.61 19.00
CA LEU A 84 4.39 -9.27 19.55
C LEU A 84 4.28 -9.31 21.08
N ASP A 85 3.37 -10.12 21.62
CA ASP A 85 3.16 -10.28 23.06
C ASP A 85 4.32 -11.00 23.75
N ASN A 86 4.46 -10.75 25.05
CA ASN A 86 5.42 -11.46 25.87
C ASN A 86 4.88 -12.84 26.24
N PRO A 87 5.68 -13.91 26.11
CA PRO A 87 5.27 -15.24 26.54
C PRO A 87 5.09 -15.28 28.07
N PRO A 88 4.29 -16.22 28.59
CA PRO A 88 4.10 -16.37 30.04
C PRO A 88 5.42 -16.44 30.80
N GLY A 89 5.54 -15.63 31.86
CA GLY A 89 6.77 -15.53 32.67
C GLY A 89 7.77 -14.46 32.22
N ILE A 90 7.59 -13.85 31.04
CA ILE A 90 8.41 -12.72 30.59
C ILE A 90 7.68 -11.40 30.85
N THR A 91 8.27 -10.57 31.70
CA THR A 91 7.75 -9.21 31.96
C THR A 91 8.26 -8.24 30.89
N ALA A 92 7.55 -7.11 30.71
CA ALA A 92 8.02 -6.03 29.84
C ALA A 92 9.41 -5.52 30.26
N ALA A 93 9.69 -5.44 31.57
CA ALA A 93 10.99 -5.04 32.10
C ALA A 93 12.09 -6.05 31.75
N SER A 94 11.82 -7.35 31.92
CA SER A 94 12.76 -8.42 31.56
C SER A 94 13.06 -8.42 30.05
N ARG A 95 12.04 -8.22 29.21
CA ARG A 95 12.24 -8.10 27.76
C ARG A 95 13.05 -6.87 27.39
N ARG A 96 12.77 -5.72 28.02
CA ARG A 96 13.53 -4.48 27.80
C ARG A 96 15.00 -4.67 28.14
N ALA A 97 15.31 -5.32 29.27
CA ALA A 97 16.69 -5.64 29.63
C ALA A 97 17.36 -6.54 28.57
N ALA A 98 16.69 -7.61 28.14
CA ALA A 98 17.23 -8.51 27.12
C ALA A 98 17.50 -7.81 25.77
N LEU A 99 16.62 -6.88 25.37
CA LEU A 99 16.80 -6.08 24.15
C LEU A 99 17.94 -5.07 24.29
N THR A 100 18.13 -4.48 25.48
CA THR A 100 19.28 -3.61 25.77
C THR A 100 20.59 -4.37 25.65
N ASP A 101 20.68 -5.59 26.20
CA ASP A 101 21.89 -6.42 26.10
C ASP A 101 22.16 -6.84 24.64
N LEU A 102 21.11 -7.24 23.92
CA LEU A 102 21.19 -7.59 22.50
C LEU A 102 21.65 -6.39 21.64
N ARG A 103 21.16 -5.19 21.96
CA ARG A 103 21.57 -3.96 21.31
C ARG A 103 23.07 -3.72 21.51
N GLN A 104 23.58 -3.81 22.74
CA GLN A 104 25.01 -3.65 23.02
C GLN A 104 25.86 -4.65 22.22
N LEU A 105 25.45 -5.92 22.16
CA LEU A 105 26.13 -6.94 21.35
C LEU A 105 26.14 -6.60 19.85
N ASN A 106 25.03 -6.07 19.34
CA ASN A 106 24.96 -5.61 17.95
C ASN A 106 25.83 -4.37 17.71
N GLU A 107 25.89 -3.43 18.64
CA GLU A 107 26.75 -2.24 18.55
C GLU A 107 28.23 -2.66 18.49
N TYR A 108 28.67 -3.60 19.34
CA TYR A 108 30.04 -4.16 19.24
C TYR A 108 30.31 -4.84 17.89
N TYR A 109 29.34 -5.58 17.35
CA TYR A 109 29.48 -6.23 16.04
C TYR A 109 29.54 -5.20 14.90
N LEU A 110 28.74 -4.14 14.98
CA LEU A 110 28.74 -3.03 14.02
C LEU A 110 30.09 -2.31 14.04
N GLU A 111 30.63 -1.99 15.22
CA GLU A 111 31.95 -1.37 15.35
C GLU A 111 33.06 -2.24 14.72
N ALA A 112 32.95 -3.57 14.86
CA ALA A 112 33.94 -4.50 14.32
C ALA A 112 33.84 -4.71 12.80
N THR A 113 32.64 -4.61 12.22
CA THR A 113 32.37 -5.02 10.82
C THR A 113 32.00 -3.88 9.89
N GLY A 114 31.42 -2.80 10.42
CA GLY A 114 30.79 -1.74 9.65
C GLY A 114 29.60 -2.20 8.81
N ASP A 115 28.98 -3.35 9.12
CA ASP A 115 27.85 -3.89 8.35
C ASP A 115 26.55 -3.11 8.64
N PRO A 116 26.02 -2.33 7.68
CA PRO A 116 24.80 -1.54 7.87
C PRO A 116 23.56 -2.39 8.14
N GLU A 117 23.56 -3.69 7.81
CA GLU A 117 22.46 -4.59 8.15
C GLU A 117 22.33 -4.76 9.68
N THR A 118 23.42 -4.58 10.42
CA THR A 118 23.41 -4.64 11.89
C THR A 118 22.63 -3.46 12.49
N GLU A 119 22.75 -2.26 11.92
CA GLU A 119 21.96 -1.10 12.32
C GLU A 119 20.47 -1.34 12.08
N ALA A 120 20.12 -1.87 10.91
CA ALA A 120 18.74 -2.20 10.57
C ALA A 120 18.16 -3.25 11.54
N ARG A 121 18.96 -4.24 11.95
CA ARG A 121 18.58 -5.23 12.96
C ARG A 121 18.31 -4.59 14.32
N ILE A 122 19.17 -3.69 14.80
CA ILE A 122 18.95 -2.96 16.06
C ILE A 122 17.64 -2.17 16.00
N ALA A 123 17.44 -1.40 14.92
CA ALA A 123 16.24 -0.59 14.73
C ALA A 123 14.96 -1.44 14.71
N SER A 124 15.01 -2.60 14.05
CA SER A 124 13.87 -3.53 13.96
C SER A 124 13.46 -4.08 15.33
N TYR A 125 14.42 -4.42 16.19
CA TYR A 125 14.13 -4.88 17.55
C TYR A 125 13.51 -3.80 18.44
N GLU A 126 14.04 -2.57 18.37
CA GLU A 126 13.50 -1.43 19.11
C GLU A 126 12.08 -1.07 18.63
N MET A 127 11.85 -1.08 17.30
CA MET A 127 10.52 -0.88 16.72
C MET A 127 9.55 -1.97 17.19
N SER A 128 9.95 -3.23 17.14
CA SER A 128 9.12 -4.37 17.60
C SER A 128 8.70 -4.23 19.06
N PHE A 129 9.59 -3.71 19.93
CA PHE A 129 9.27 -3.43 21.32
C PHE A 129 8.22 -2.33 21.47
N ARG A 130 8.38 -1.20 20.77
CA ARG A 130 7.41 -0.08 20.82
C ARG A 130 6.05 -0.43 20.21
N MET A 131 6.05 -1.31 19.21
CA MET A 131 4.83 -1.83 18.61
C MET A 131 3.98 -2.63 19.61
N GLN A 132 4.56 -3.21 20.67
CA GLN A 132 3.82 -4.00 21.66
C GLN A 132 2.68 -3.22 22.31
N THR A 133 2.88 -1.92 22.54
CA THR A 133 1.84 -1.05 23.10
C THR A 133 1.03 -0.36 22.00
N SER A 134 1.70 0.03 20.92
CA SER A 134 1.12 0.91 19.90
C SER A 134 0.17 0.18 18.95
N VAL A 135 0.47 -1.08 18.61
CA VAL A 135 -0.35 -1.87 17.69
C VAL A 135 -1.69 -2.26 18.31
N PRO A 136 -1.79 -2.74 19.57
CA PRO A 136 -3.08 -2.99 20.20
C PRO A 136 -3.99 -1.75 20.22
N GLN A 137 -3.45 -0.57 20.56
CA GLN A 137 -4.21 0.68 20.56
C GLN A 137 -4.65 1.13 19.16
N LEU A 138 -3.83 0.86 18.14
CA LEU A 138 -4.18 1.11 16.75
C LEU A 138 -5.34 0.23 16.29
N MET A 139 -5.30 -1.06 16.66
CA MET A 139 -6.28 -2.07 16.24
C MET A 139 -7.57 -2.05 17.07
N ASP A 140 -7.54 -1.46 18.26
CA ASP A 140 -8.74 -1.22 19.06
C ASP A 140 -9.58 -0.10 18.43
N LEU A 141 -10.82 -0.44 18.10
CA LEU A 141 -11.82 0.43 17.51
C LEU A 141 -12.99 0.69 18.48
N SER A 142 -12.85 0.32 19.75
CA SER A 142 -13.91 0.50 20.76
C SER A 142 -14.18 1.97 21.09
N ASP A 143 -13.24 2.86 20.76
CA ASP A 143 -13.34 4.31 20.86
C ASP A 143 -14.01 4.97 19.64
N GLU A 144 -14.26 4.21 18.57
CA GLU A 144 -14.89 4.73 17.35
C GLU A 144 -16.39 4.92 17.54
N SER A 145 -16.89 6.06 17.06
CA SER A 145 -18.31 6.40 17.18
C SER A 145 -19.20 5.52 16.29
N GLU A 146 -20.47 5.38 16.66
CA GLU A 146 -21.47 4.72 15.81
C GLU A 146 -21.60 5.41 14.45
N LEU A 147 -21.48 6.75 14.42
CA LEU A 147 -21.49 7.52 13.18
C LEU A 147 -20.31 7.14 12.26
N THR A 148 -19.13 6.87 12.83
CA THR A 148 -17.97 6.36 12.08
C THR A 148 -18.33 5.03 11.40
N PHE A 149 -18.89 4.08 12.15
CA PHE A 149 -19.28 2.78 11.60
C PHE A 149 -20.39 2.88 10.55
N GLN A 150 -21.38 3.75 10.75
CA GLN A 150 -22.39 4.03 9.73
C GLN A 150 -21.78 4.60 8.45
N ARG A 151 -20.79 5.48 8.56
CA ARG A 151 -20.11 6.09 7.42
C ARG A 151 -19.29 5.07 6.63
N TYR A 152 -18.45 4.28 7.30
CA TYR A 152 -17.60 3.26 6.65
C TYR A 152 -18.37 1.98 6.26
N GLY A 153 -19.54 1.74 6.86
CA GLY A 153 -20.36 0.55 6.70
C GLY A 153 -20.07 -0.52 7.77
N GLU A 154 -21.04 -1.42 7.99
CA GLU A 154 -20.98 -2.46 9.04
C GLU A 154 -19.75 -3.37 8.93
N GLU A 155 -19.27 -3.62 7.70
CA GLU A 155 -18.06 -4.43 7.51
C GLU A 155 -16.82 -3.78 8.17
N ALA A 156 -16.83 -2.49 8.52
CA ALA A 156 -15.76 -1.84 9.28
C ALA A 156 -15.57 -2.43 10.68
N ARG A 157 -16.58 -3.10 11.24
CA ARG A 157 -16.50 -3.83 12.51
C ARG A 157 -15.84 -5.20 12.39
N LYS A 158 -15.60 -5.68 11.17
CA LYS A 158 -15.10 -7.02 10.89
C LYS A 158 -13.63 -6.97 10.50
N PRO A 159 -12.71 -7.42 11.38
CA PRO A 159 -11.29 -7.37 11.10
C PRO A 159 -10.92 -8.07 9.78
N GLY A 160 -10.16 -7.38 8.94
CA GLY A 160 -9.70 -7.90 7.63
C GLY A 160 -10.66 -7.66 6.46
N SER A 161 -11.82 -7.03 6.70
CA SER A 161 -12.60 -6.44 5.61
C SER A 161 -11.86 -5.22 5.03
N PHE A 162 -12.23 -4.81 3.81
CA PHE A 162 -11.69 -3.59 3.24
C PHE A 162 -12.10 -2.36 4.05
N ALA A 163 -13.35 -2.30 4.51
CA ALA A 163 -13.86 -1.21 5.32
C ALA A 163 -13.10 -1.04 6.65
N ALA A 164 -12.80 -2.14 7.35
CA ALA A 164 -12.01 -2.11 8.58
C ALA A 164 -10.58 -1.62 8.29
N ASN A 165 -10.01 -2.06 7.17
CA ASN A 165 -8.68 -1.63 6.75
C ASN A 165 -8.63 -0.14 6.36
N CYS A 166 -9.68 0.42 5.75
CA CYS A 166 -9.78 1.87 5.50
C CYS A 166 -9.83 2.66 6.81
N LEU A 167 -10.62 2.21 7.78
CA LEU A 167 -10.70 2.85 9.10
C LEU A 167 -9.33 2.79 9.83
N LEU A 168 -8.65 1.64 9.79
CA LEU A 168 -7.29 1.50 10.31
C LEU A 168 -6.29 2.39 9.56
N ALA A 169 -6.43 2.54 8.23
CA ALA A 169 -5.58 3.43 7.45
C ALA A 169 -5.71 4.88 7.91
N ARG A 170 -6.93 5.37 8.17
CA ARG A 170 -7.13 6.69 8.77
C ARG A 170 -6.41 6.80 10.11
N ARG A 171 -6.59 5.82 11.01
CA ARG A 171 -5.92 5.79 12.33
C ARG A 171 -4.39 5.74 12.24
N MET A 172 -3.84 5.11 11.21
CA MET A 172 -2.40 5.07 10.93
C MET A 172 -1.89 6.44 10.44
N VAL A 173 -2.61 7.10 9.54
CA VAL A 173 -2.27 8.45 9.07
C VAL A 173 -2.28 9.45 10.23
N GLU A 174 -3.29 9.40 11.11
CA GLU A 174 -3.34 10.22 12.34
C GLU A 174 -2.14 10.01 13.27
N ARG A 175 -1.53 8.82 13.23
CA ARG A 175 -0.37 8.45 14.04
C ARG A 175 0.96 8.66 13.31
N GLY A 176 0.95 9.37 12.18
CA GLY A 176 2.16 9.73 11.45
C GLY A 176 2.79 8.60 10.63
N VAL A 177 2.03 7.55 10.27
CA VAL A 177 2.49 6.53 9.32
C VAL A 177 2.55 7.14 7.93
N ARG A 178 3.73 7.17 7.31
CA ARG A 178 3.96 7.83 6.02
C ARG A 178 3.33 7.09 4.83
N LEU A 179 3.21 5.77 4.91
CA LEU A 179 2.57 4.98 3.87
C LEU A 179 1.75 3.82 4.43
N VAL A 180 0.48 3.80 4.04
CA VAL A 180 -0.43 2.69 4.27
C VAL A 180 -0.86 2.11 2.93
N GLN A 181 -0.62 0.82 2.71
CA GLN A 181 -1.02 0.15 1.49
C GLN A 181 -2.09 -0.91 1.78
N LEU A 182 -3.24 -0.76 1.13
CA LEU A 182 -4.36 -1.69 1.24
C LEU A 182 -4.41 -2.55 -0.02
N PHE A 183 -4.21 -3.86 0.13
CA PHE A 183 -4.50 -4.80 -0.95
C PHE A 183 -5.89 -5.39 -0.76
N HIS A 184 -6.72 -5.27 -1.79
CA HIS A 184 -8.04 -5.88 -1.85
C HIS A 184 -8.09 -6.91 -2.97
N ARG A 185 -8.19 -8.19 -2.60
CA ARG A 185 -8.13 -9.30 -3.56
C ARG A 185 -9.50 -9.62 -4.17
N GLY A 186 -9.51 -10.11 -5.41
CA GLY A 186 -10.72 -10.67 -6.04
C GLY A 186 -11.08 -10.09 -7.41
N TRP A 187 -10.29 -9.15 -7.95
CA TRP A 187 -10.55 -8.43 -9.21
C TRP A 187 -10.33 -9.24 -10.52
N ASP A 188 -10.12 -10.55 -10.42
CA ASP A 188 -9.81 -11.43 -11.56
C ASP A 188 -11.03 -12.22 -12.07
N GLN A 189 -12.11 -11.51 -12.39
CA GLN A 189 -13.38 -12.13 -12.76
C GLN A 189 -13.39 -12.60 -14.23
N HIS A 190 -12.83 -13.78 -14.47
CA HIS A 190 -12.92 -14.51 -15.76
C HIS A 190 -14.27 -15.23 -15.95
N ILE A 191 -15.05 -15.34 -14.88
CA ILE A 191 -16.37 -15.96 -14.86
C ILE A 191 -17.33 -15.14 -13.98
N ALA A 192 -18.63 -15.34 -14.17
CA ALA A 192 -19.70 -14.83 -13.32
C ALA A 192 -19.55 -13.34 -12.95
N ILE A 193 -19.09 -12.50 -13.88
CA ILE A 193 -18.77 -11.09 -13.57
C ILE A 193 -20.00 -10.31 -13.10
N LYS A 194 -21.19 -10.66 -13.61
CA LYS A 194 -22.46 -10.04 -13.21
C LYS A 194 -22.81 -10.24 -11.73
N THR A 195 -22.26 -11.25 -11.07
CA THR A 195 -22.46 -11.49 -9.63
C THR A 195 -21.23 -11.12 -8.81
N GLN A 196 -20.03 -11.41 -9.32
CA GLN A 196 -18.78 -11.17 -8.60
C GLN A 196 -18.38 -9.71 -8.56
N LEU A 197 -18.53 -8.95 -9.66
CA LEU A 197 -18.11 -7.56 -9.73
C LEU A 197 -18.95 -6.64 -8.83
N PRO A 198 -20.30 -6.69 -8.82
CA PRO A 198 -21.08 -5.84 -7.92
C PRO A 198 -20.75 -6.04 -6.45
N ARG A 199 -20.49 -7.29 -6.03
CA ARG A 199 -20.01 -7.61 -4.68
C ARG A 199 -18.67 -6.97 -4.37
N GLN A 200 -17.72 -7.10 -5.31
CA GLN A 200 -16.40 -6.48 -5.18
C GLN A 200 -16.47 -4.95 -5.10
N CYS A 201 -17.34 -4.33 -5.90
CA CYS A 201 -17.59 -2.89 -5.84
C CYS A 201 -18.20 -2.49 -4.48
N HIS A 202 -19.19 -3.25 -3.99
CA HIS A 202 -19.80 -3.01 -2.69
C HIS A 202 -18.80 -3.08 -1.53
N ASP A 203 -17.81 -3.99 -1.60
CA ASP A 203 -16.78 -4.10 -0.57
C ASP A 203 -15.94 -2.82 -0.42
N VAL A 204 -15.76 -2.05 -1.50
CA VAL A 204 -14.80 -0.93 -1.55
C VAL A 204 -15.44 0.45 -1.63
N ASP A 205 -16.63 0.58 -2.22
CA ASP A 205 -17.23 1.86 -2.59
C ASP A 205 -17.44 2.79 -1.39
N GLN A 206 -18.27 2.35 -0.44
CA GLN A 206 -18.62 3.14 0.76
C GLN A 206 -17.39 3.49 1.60
N ALA A 207 -16.52 2.51 1.87
CA ALA A 207 -15.35 2.72 2.72
C ALA A 207 -14.27 3.61 2.08
N SER A 208 -14.11 3.55 0.75
CA SER A 208 -13.20 4.45 0.04
C SER A 208 -13.68 5.90 0.14
N ALA A 209 -14.98 6.13 -0.07
CA ALA A 209 -15.58 7.45 0.09
C ALA A 209 -15.47 7.95 1.54
N ALA A 210 -15.76 7.07 2.52
CA ALA A 210 -15.65 7.37 3.93
C ALA A 210 -14.23 7.79 4.34
N LEU A 211 -13.19 7.09 3.86
CA LEU A 211 -11.80 7.43 4.14
C LEU A 211 -11.44 8.83 3.65
N ILE A 212 -11.82 9.19 2.42
CA ILE A 212 -11.57 10.54 1.88
C ILE A 212 -12.28 11.61 2.70
N MET A 213 -13.55 11.39 3.04
CA MET A 213 -14.33 12.35 3.83
C MET A 213 -13.76 12.51 5.26
N ASP A 214 -13.38 11.40 5.90
CA ASP A 214 -12.84 11.39 7.26
C ASP A 214 -11.46 12.06 7.32
N LEU A 215 -10.57 11.80 6.35
CA LEU A 215 -9.31 12.53 6.21
C LEU A 215 -9.55 14.03 5.99
N LYS A 216 -10.56 14.41 5.20
CA LYS A 216 -10.89 15.82 4.95
C LYS A 216 -11.41 16.52 6.22
N GLU A 217 -12.35 15.90 6.93
CA GLU A 217 -12.91 16.44 8.17
C GLU A 217 -11.85 16.63 9.26
N ARG A 218 -10.81 15.80 9.24
CA ARG A 218 -9.67 15.87 10.16
C ARG A 218 -8.56 16.81 9.70
N GLY A 219 -8.71 17.47 8.55
CA GLY A 219 -7.69 18.35 7.99
C GLY A 219 -6.44 17.62 7.47
N LEU A 220 -6.51 16.30 7.28
CA LEU A 220 -5.39 15.45 6.85
C LEU A 220 -5.34 15.22 5.34
N LEU A 221 -6.45 15.43 4.62
CA LEU A 221 -6.52 15.14 3.19
C LEU A 221 -5.57 16.02 2.35
N ASP A 222 -5.35 17.27 2.74
CA ASP A 222 -4.46 18.17 2.02
C ASP A 222 -2.99 17.72 2.11
N GLU A 223 -2.64 17.02 3.19
CA GLU A 223 -1.30 16.46 3.44
C GLU A 223 -1.19 14.97 3.11
N THR A 224 -2.28 14.33 2.67
CA THR A 224 -2.33 12.89 2.37
C THR A 224 -2.74 12.66 0.92
N LEU A 225 -1.83 12.06 0.14
CA LEU A 225 -2.16 11.57 -1.19
C LEU A 225 -2.83 10.19 -1.11
N VAL A 226 -4.10 10.11 -1.48
CA VAL A 226 -4.86 8.85 -1.57
C VAL A 226 -4.94 8.41 -3.03
N ILE A 227 -4.60 7.15 -3.29
CA ILE A 227 -4.60 6.56 -4.63
C ILE A 227 -5.36 5.24 -4.58
N TRP A 228 -6.27 5.05 -5.51
CA TRP A 228 -7.00 3.79 -5.68
C TRP A 228 -6.92 3.35 -7.13
N GLY A 229 -6.59 2.08 -7.32
CA GLY A 229 -6.47 1.49 -8.63
C GLY A 229 -5.94 0.06 -8.53
N GLY A 230 -5.52 -0.46 -9.68
CA GLY A 230 -4.98 -1.81 -9.80
C GLY A 230 -3.95 -1.89 -10.92
N GLU A 231 -3.60 -3.13 -11.25
CA GLU A 231 -2.54 -3.46 -12.19
C GLU A 231 -2.97 -3.40 -13.66
N PHE A 232 -4.28 -3.53 -13.94
CA PHE A 232 -4.90 -3.39 -15.26
C PHE A 232 -6.44 -3.42 -15.17
N GLY A 233 -7.11 -3.19 -16.30
CA GLY A 233 -8.56 -3.29 -16.43
C GLY A 233 -9.05 -4.68 -16.89
N ARG A 234 -10.34 -4.76 -17.24
CA ARG A 234 -10.97 -5.93 -17.86
C ARG A 234 -11.57 -5.56 -19.21
N THR A 235 -11.53 -6.48 -20.17
CA THR A 235 -11.94 -6.22 -21.56
C THR A 235 -13.40 -5.80 -21.66
N VAL A 236 -13.75 -4.93 -22.61
CA VAL A 236 -15.16 -4.56 -22.84
C VAL A 236 -16.03 -5.73 -23.34
N TYR A 237 -15.40 -6.75 -23.92
CA TYR A 237 -16.06 -7.94 -24.48
C TYR A 237 -16.04 -9.13 -23.53
N SER A 238 -17.03 -10.02 -23.73
CA SER A 238 -17.23 -11.25 -22.97
C SER A 238 -16.13 -12.27 -23.27
N GLN A 239 -15.65 -12.95 -22.22
CA GLN A 239 -14.88 -14.18 -22.37
C GLN A 239 -15.87 -15.35 -22.44
N GLY A 240 -16.02 -15.93 -23.64
CA GLY A 240 -17.05 -16.94 -23.93
C GLY A 240 -18.32 -16.33 -24.52
N GLN A 241 -19.35 -17.17 -24.67
CA GLN A 241 -20.58 -16.81 -25.39
C GLN A 241 -21.32 -15.61 -24.77
N LEU A 242 -21.69 -14.63 -25.62
CA LEU A 242 -22.51 -13.49 -25.22
C LEU A 242 -23.84 -13.96 -24.61
N GLY A 243 -24.25 -13.32 -23.52
CA GLY A 243 -25.49 -13.65 -22.81
C GLY A 243 -25.36 -14.75 -21.75
N ASN A 244 -24.25 -15.50 -21.71
CA ASN A 244 -24.03 -16.52 -20.68
C ASN A 244 -23.88 -15.86 -19.28
N PRO A 245 -24.74 -16.19 -18.28
CA PRO A 245 -24.61 -15.67 -16.92
C PRO A 245 -23.29 -16.03 -16.23
N GLY A 246 -22.66 -17.13 -16.64
CA GLY A 246 -21.36 -17.59 -16.15
C GLY A 246 -20.16 -16.91 -16.81
N ALA A 247 -20.35 -16.07 -17.83
CA ALA A 247 -19.24 -15.40 -18.51
C ALA A 247 -18.59 -14.32 -17.64
N GLY A 248 -17.29 -14.11 -17.87
CA GLY A 248 -16.55 -12.96 -17.36
C GLY A 248 -15.93 -12.14 -18.48
N ARG A 249 -14.81 -11.48 -18.18
CA ARG A 249 -14.02 -10.69 -19.13
C ARG A 249 -12.57 -11.17 -19.10
N ASP A 250 -11.73 -10.79 -20.05
CA ASP A 250 -10.29 -11.10 -20.02
C ASP A 250 -9.48 -9.92 -19.43
N HIS A 251 -8.16 -10.09 -19.22
CA HIS A 251 -7.26 -9.00 -18.81
C HIS A 251 -7.22 -7.90 -19.87
N HIS A 252 -7.22 -6.64 -19.43
CA HIS A 252 -7.08 -5.49 -20.33
C HIS A 252 -5.96 -4.57 -19.86
N GLY A 253 -4.74 -4.90 -20.26
CA GLY A 253 -3.53 -4.15 -19.90
C GLY A 253 -3.18 -2.98 -20.82
N ARG A 254 -4.00 -2.66 -21.83
CA ARG A 254 -3.73 -1.57 -22.78
C ARG A 254 -4.11 -0.19 -22.23
N CYS A 255 -5.26 -0.11 -21.57
CA CYS A 255 -5.72 1.07 -20.88
C CYS A 255 -6.60 0.66 -19.70
N PHE A 256 -6.53 1.45 -18.62
CA PHE A 256 -7.34 1.30 -17.43
C PHE A 256 -7.28 2.62 -16.65
N SER A 257 -8.18 2.77 -15.67
CA SER A 257 -8.31 3.98 -14.89
C SER A 257 -7.92 3.74 -13.44
N LEU A 258 -7.47 4.80 -12.79
CA LEU A 258 -7.26 4.93 -11.36
C LEU A 258 -7.79 6.30 -10.94
N TRP A 259 -7.99 6.51 -9.64
CA TRP A 259 -8.29 7.84 -9.12
C TRP A 259 -7.33 8.23 -8.00
N MET A 260 -7.15 9.53 -7.85
CA MET A 260 -6.30 10.15 -6.83
C MET A 260 -7.06 11.27 -6.13
N ALA A 261 -6.77 11.51 -4.86
CA ALA A 261 -7.37 12.58 -4.07
C ALA A 261 -6.38 13.08 -3.00
N GLY A 262 -6.45 14.37 -2.66
CA GLY A 262 -5.58 14.98 -1.66
C GLY A 262 -4.14 15.18 -2.14
N GLY A 263 -3.25 15.59 -1.24
CA GLY A 263 -1.80 15.67 -1.48
C GLY A 263 -1.38 16.49 -2.71
N GLY A 264 -2.04 17.62 -2.97
CA GLY A 264 -1.73 18.51 -4.10
C GLY A 264 -2.34 18.11 -5.46
N VAL A 265 -3.20 17.09 -5.50
CA VAL A 265 -3.97 16.74 -6.70
C VAL A 265 -5.19 17.64 -6.86
N ARG A 266 -5.42 18.15 -8.07
CA ARG A 266 -6.58 18.98 -8.40
C ARG A 266 -7.88 18.18 -8.23
N ALA A 267 -8.79 18.70 -7.41
CA ALA A 267 -10.10 18.11 -7.21
C ALA A 267 -10.99 18.25 -8.46
N GLY A 268 -11.79 17.22 -8.74
CA GLY A 268 -12.80 17.22 -9.80
C GLY A 268 -12.20 17.30 -11.20
N GLY A 269 -11.96 16.15 -11.81
CA GLY A 269 -11.52 16.09 -13.21
C GLY A 269 -11.14 14.69 -13.65
N GLU A 270 -10.96 14.54 -14.96
CA GLU A 270 -10.48 13.33 -15.62
C GLU A 270 -9.28 13.71 -16.50
N TYR A 271 -8.30 12.82 -16.61
CA TYR A 271 -7.12 13.03 -17.47
C TYR A 271 -6.79 11.75 -18.21
N GLY A 272 -6.56 11.89 -19.51
CA GLY A 272 -6.52 10.75 -20.43
C GLY A 272 -7.89 10.43 -21.01
N ARG A 273 -7.91 9.88 -22.21
CA ARG A 273 -9.14 9.40 -22.87
C ARG A 273 -8.86 8.12 -23.63
N THR A 274 -9.76 7.15 -23.55
CA THR A 274 -9.69 5.95 -24.39
C THR A 274 -10.33 6.19 -25.74
N ASP A 275 -10.08 5.32 -26.72
CA ASP A 275 -10.87 5.28 -27.94
C ASP A 275 -12.35 4.91 -27.65
N ASP A 276 -13.22 5.06 -28.65
CA ASP A 276 -14.67 4.79 -28.56
C ASP A 276 -15.00 3.34 -28.17
N PHE A 277 -14.02 2.43 -28.28
CA PHE A 277 -14.15 1.02 -27.94
C PHE A 277 -13.52 0.67 -26.58
N ALA A 278 -12.96 1.67 -25.87
CA ALA A 278 -12.17 1.52 -24.67
C ALA A 278 -11.08 0.44 -24.79
N TYR A 279 -10.42 0.38 -25.95
CA TYR A 279 -9.40 -0.64 -26.26
C TYR A 279 -7.97 -0.09 -26.21
N ASN A 280 -7.76 1.17 -26.57
CA ASN A 280 -6.49 1.88 -26.44
C ASN A 280 -6.68 3.27 -25.83
N VAL A 281 -5.58 3.88 -25.39
CA VAL A 281 -5.54 5.29 -25.03
C VAL A 281 -5.52 6.13 -26.31
N ALA A 282 -6.53 6.99 -26.48
CA ALA A 282 -6.65 7.92 -27.59
C ALA A 282 -5.94 9.26 -27.29
N GLU A 283 -5.99 9.73 -26.04
CA GLU A 283 -5.42 11.04 -25.66
C GLU A 283 -4.73 10.98 -24.30
N ASN A 284 -3.68 11.79 -24.15
CA ASN A 284 -2.95 12.05 -22.91
C ASN A 284 -2.59 10.78 -22.11
N PRO A 285 -1.79 9.85 -22.69
CA PRO A 285 -1.41 8.64 -21.99
C PRO A 285 -0.55 8.95 -20.76
N VAL A 286 -0.79 8.18 -19.70
CA VAL A 286 0.01 8.16 -18.48
C VAL A 286 0.58 6.75 -18.30
N ARG A 287 1.90 6.62 -18.32
CA ARG A 287 2.56 5.35 -18.02
C ARG A 287 2.74 5.23 -16.50
N ILE A 288 2.94 4.01 -15.99
CA ILE A 288 3.24 3.77 -14.57
C ILE A 288 4.45 4.58 -14.09
N ARG A 289 5.47 4.78 -14.96
CA ARG A 289 6.63 5.62 -14.64
C ARG A 289 6.28 7.10 -14.44
N ASP A 290 5.31 7.62 -15.19
CA ASP A 290 4.83 9.00 -15.07
C ASP A 290 3.97 9.16 -13.83
N LEU A 291 3.14 8.16 -13.52
CA LEU A 291 2.40 8.08 -12.25
C LEU A 291 3.37 8.10 -11.06
N ASN A 292 4.40 7.24 -11.06
CA ASN A 292 5.41 7.21 -10.00
C ASN A 292 6.16 8.53 -9.86
N ALA A 293 6.53 9.17 -10.98
CA ALA A 293 7.15 10.50 -10.97
C ALA A 293 6.21 11.55 -10.35
N THR A 294 4.91 11.48 -10.67
CA THR A 294 3.89 12.40 -10.13
C THR A 294 3.64 12.18 -8.65
N ILE A 295 3.59 10.92 -8.18
CA ILE A 295 3.50 10.59 -6.76
C ILE A 295 4.69 11.15 -5.99
N LEU A 296 5.91 10.92 -6.48
CA LEU A 296 7.12 11.46 -5.84
C LEU A 296 7.09 12.99 -5.79
N HIS A 297 6.65 13.64 -6.87
CA HIS A 297 6.51 15.09 -6.92
C HIS A 297 5.50 15.62 -5.89
N CYS A 298 4.32 15.01 -5.75
CA CYS A 298 3.33 15.35 -4.73
C CYS A 298 3.89 15.23 -3.30
N LEU A 299 4.86 14.34 -3.10
CA LEU A 299 5.54 14.13 -1.82
C LEU A 299 6.81 14.97 -1.66
N GLY A 300 7.04 15.95 -2.55
CA GLY A 300 8.19 16.87 -2.49
C GLY A 300 9.52 16.25 -2.94
N ILE A 301 9.50 15.09 -3.61
CA ILE A 301 10.71 14.36 -4.03
C ILE A 301 10.93 14.55 -5.53
N ASP A 302 12.11 15.03 -5.91
CA ASP A 302 12.55 15.03 -7.31
C ASP A 302 12.97 13.61 -7.74
N HIS A 303 12.10 12.95 -8.51
CA HIS A 303 12.30 11.58 -8.99
C HIS A 303 13.59 11.38 -9.80
N ARG A 304 14.19 12.44 -10.37
CA ARG A 304 15.42 12.36 -11.18
C ARG A 304 16.67 12.26 -10.32
N GLN A 305 16.64 12.93 -9.16
CA GLN A 305 17.74 12.98 -8.19
C GLN A 305 17.59 11.92 -7.10
N PHE A 306 16.39 11.38 -6.92
CA PHE A 306 16.12 10.35 -5.94
C PHE A 306 16.57 8.96 -6.41
N THR A 307 17.82 8.64 -6.08
CA THR A 307 18.53 7.44 -6.55
C THR A 307 19.12 6.62 -5.41
N PHE A 308 19.34 5.33 -5.64
CA PHE A 308 20.10 4.46 -4.74
C PHE A 308 21.16 3.67 -5.52
N LYS A 309 22.42 3.69 -5.05
CA LYS A 309 23.52 2.98 -5.70
C LYS A 309 23.42 1.48 -5.45
N PHE A 310 23.20 0.71 -6.52
CA PHE A 310 23.18 -0.75 -6.44
C PHE A 310 23.79 -1.36 -7.70
N ARG A 311 24.75 -2.29 -7.49
CA ARG A 311 25.49 -2.98 -8.57
C ARG A 311 26.11 -2.02 -9.60
N GLY A 312 26.63 -0.89 -9.12
CA GLY A 312 27.31 0.11 -9.96
C GLY A 312 26.38 1.03 -10.77
N LEU A 313 25.07 0.98 -10.53
CA LEU A 313 24.09 1.84 -11.18
C LEU A 313 23.29 2.63 -10.14
N ASP A 314 22.92 3.86 -10.49
CA ASP A 314 21.97 4.67 -9.75
C ASP A 314 20.55 4.20 -10.09
N GLN A 315 19.98 3.36 -9.22
CA GLN A 315 18.62 2.84 -9.38
C GLN A 315 17.60 3.94 -9.06
N ARG A 316 16.46 3.93 -9.76
CA ARG A 316 15.31 4.84 -9.54
C ARG A 316 14.00 4.09 -9.70
N LEU A 317 12.98 4.47 -8.93
CA LEU A 317 11.62 3.93 -9.07
C LEU A 317 11.02 4.17 -10.46
N THR A 318 11.35 5.30 -11.10
CA THR A 318 10.86 5.64 -12.45
C THR A 318 11.65 4.95 -13.57
N GLY A 319 12.71 4.21 -13.23
CA GLY A 319 13.59 3.51 -14.15
C GLY A 319 14.54 4.43 -14.91
N VAL A 320 15.06 3.90 -16.03
CA VAL A 320 16.03 4.59 -16.90
C VAL A 320 15.38 5.39 -18.02
N GLU A 321 14.20 4.97 -18.49
CA GLU A 321 13.46 5.70 -19.53
C GLU A 321 12.97 7.05 -19.00
N GLU A 322 12.78 7.99 -19.92
CA GLU A 322 12.22 9.29 -19.61
C GLU A 322 10.82 9.13 -19.00
N SER A 323 10.59 9.89 -17.94
CA SER A 323 9.32 10.00 -17.24
C SER A 323 9.03 11.48 -16.97
N ARG A 324 7.75 11.82 -16.96
CA ARG A 324 7.28 13.18 -16.69
C ARG A 324 6.34 13.20 -15.49
N VAL A 325 6.37 14.32 -14.76
CA VAL A 325 5.32 14.67 -13.83
C VAL A 325 4.09 15.10 -14.64
N VAL A 326 2.94 14.52 -14.35
CA VAL A 326 1.65 14.86 -14.96
C VAL A 326 1.11 16.12 -14.28
N LYS A 327 1.65 17.28 -14.66
CA LYS A 327 1.32 18.57 -14.03
C LYS A 327 -0.13 18.99 -14.24
N GLU A 328 -0.79 18.45 -15.26
CA GLU A 328 -2.15 18.80 -15.65
C GLU A 328 -3.21 18.36 -14.63
N ILE A 329 -2.85 17.46 -13.71
CA ILE A 329 -3.71 16.98 -12.62
C ILE A 329 -3.35 17.58 -11.26
N LEU A 330 -2.42 18.53 -11.19
CA LEU A 330 -1.96 19.15 -9.95
C LEU A 330 -2.57 20.55 -9.74
N VAL A 331 -2.54 21.02 -8.50
CA VAL A 331 -2.91 22.40 -8.10
C VAL A 331 -1.75 23.36 -8.30
#